data_AF-A0A2Z6NP60-F1
#
_entry.id   AF-A0A2Z6NP60-F1
#
_cell.length_a   1.000
_cell.length_b   1.000
_cell.length_c   1.000
_cell.angle_alpha   90.00
_cell.angle_beta   90.00
_cell.angle_gamma   90.00
#
_symmetry.space_group_name_H-M   'P 1'
#
loop_
_entity.id
_entity.type
_entity.pdbx_description
1 polymer ?
#
loop_
_entity_poly.entity_id
_entity_poly.type
_entity_poly.pdbx_seq_one_letter_code
_entity_poly.pdbx_strand_id
1 'polypeptide(L)'
;MQMCNLSTIAREYVAIKTISNLLFKDLILNAGGEDFGIEAAGWKIPLPLDKHVKDNFNQYQHEAITAGLSSKAFVLIQGPPGTGKTQTILGILSTILHATPTRVQSK
;
A
#
# COMPACT_ATOMS: atom_id res chain seq x y z
N MET A 1 -38.21 -2.45 -19.61
CA MET A 1 -37.93 -3.17 -18.34
C MET A 1 -36.41 -3.37 -18.25
N GLN A 2 -35.74 -2.71 -17.32
CA GLN A 2 -34.29 -2.87 -17.11
C GLN A 2 -34.08 -3.97 -16.06
N MET A 3 -33.32 -5.02 -16.39
CA MET A 3 -33.16 -6.18 -15.50
C MET A 3 -32.16 -5.92 -14.37
N CYS A 4 -30.97 -5.39 -14.68
CA CYS A 4 -29.96 -4.99 -13.70
C CYS A 4 -28.84 -4.15 -14.33
N ASN A 5 -27.93 -3.62 -13.51
CA ASN A 5 -26.69 -2.99 -13.97
C ASN A 5 -25.59 -4.06 -14.13
N LEU A 6 -25.08 -4.24 -15.34
CA LEU A 6 -24.05 -5.24 -15.66
C LEU A 6 -22.61 -4.73 -15.48
N SER A 7 -22.40 -3.45 -15.14
CA SER A 7 -21.06 -2.86 -15.10
C SER A 7 -20.12 -3.52 -14.10
N THR A 8 -20.61 -3.93 -12.91
CA THR A 8 -19.79 -4.64 -11.91
C THR A 8 -19.32 -6.00 -12.44
N ILE A 9 -20.26 -6.83 -12.92
CA ILE A 9 -19.97 -8.18 -13.45
C ILE A 9 -19.03 -8.10 -14.65
N ALA A 10 -19.24 -7.14 -15.55
CA ALA A 10 -18.39 -6.96 -16.71
C ALA A 10 -16.93 -6.61 -16.31
N ARG A 11 -16.74 -5.74 -15.29
CA ARG A 11 -15.40 -5.38 -14.79
C ARG A 11 -14.71 -6.56 -14.11
N GLU A 12 -15.43 -7.32 -13.28
CA GLU A 12 -14.90 -8.53 -12.62
C GLU A 12 -14.52 -9.62 -13.63
N TYR A 13 -15.35 -9.84 -14.64
CA TYR A 13 -15.07 -10.80 -15.71
C TYR A 13 -13.79 -10.45 -16.46
N VAL A 14 -13.59 -9.17 -16.81
CA VAL A 14 -12.36 -8.70 -17.46
C VAL A 14 -11.14 -8.89 -16.54
N ALA A 15 -11.26 -8.57 -15.23
CA ALA A 15 -10.17 -8.78 -14.28
C ALA A 15 -9.74 -10.26 -14.19
N ILE A 16 -10.70 -11.19 -14.16
CA ILE A 16 -10.42 -12.64 -14.17
C ILE A 16 -9.76 -13.06 -15.48
N LYS A 17 -10.29 -12.61 -16.62
CA LYS A 17 -9.75 -12.96 -17.95
C LYS A 17 -8.33 -12.45 -18.18
N THR A 18 -7.91 -11.41 -17.46
CA THR A 18 -6.60 -10.78 -17.63
C THR A 18 -5.63 -11.09 -16.49
N ILE A 19 -6.00 -11.96 -15.53
CA ILE A 19 -5.19 -12.26 -14.35
C ILE A 19 -3.79 -12.78 -14.69
N SER A 20 -3.65 -13.54 -15.79
CA SER A 20 -2.35 -14.07 -16.25
C SER A 20 -1.34 -12.99 -16.68
N ASN A 21 -1.82 -11.77 -16.93
CA ASN A 21 -1.02 -10.62 -17.38
C ASN A 21 -0.61 -9.68 -16.23
N LEU A 22 -1.06 -9.94 -15.00
CA LEU A 22 -0.72 -9.10 -13.85
C LEU A 22 0.70 -9.39 -13.36
N LEU A 23 1.44 -8.33 -13.01
CA LEU A 23 2.82 -8.43 -12.50
C LEU A 23 2.93 -9.32 -11.24
N PHE A 24 1.93 -9.28 -10.37
CA PHE A 24 1.91 -9.99 -9.08
C PHE A 24 0.90 -11.15 -9.05
N LYS A 25 0.60 -11.76 -10.20
CA LYS A 25 -0.42 -12.82 -10.31
C LYS A 25 -0.17 -14.00 -9.36
N ASP A 26 1.07 -14.44 -9.23
CA ASP A 26 1.40 -15.62 -8.43
C ASP A 26 1.19 -15.30 -6.94
N LEU A 27 1.52 -14.08 -6.52
CA LEU A 27 1.26 -13.60 -5.16
C LEU A 27 -0.25 -13.51 -4.86
N ILE A 28 -1.04 -13.02 -5.83
CA ILE A 28 -2.51 -12.98 -5.71
C ILE A 28 -3.10 -14.40 -5.63
N LEU A 29 -2.66 -15.32 -6.51
CA LEU A 29 -3.22 -16.68 -6.63
C LEU A 29 -2.81 -17.59 -5.47
N ASN A 30 -1.59 -17.45 -4.97
CA ASN A 30 -1.10 -18.25 -3.84
C ASN A 30 -1.57 -17.72 -2.49
N ALA A 31 -2.08 -16.48 -2.43
CA ALA A 31 -2.39 -15.78 -1.18
C ALA A 31 -1.26 -15.89 -0.15
N GLY A 32 -0.01 -15.94 -0.63
CA GLY A 32 1.16 -16.20 0.18
C GLY A 32 1.52 -14.97 0.99
N GLY A 33 1.58 -15.14 2.31
CA GLY A 33 2.25 -14.19 3.19
C GLY A 33 3.73 -14.23 2.86
N GLU A 34 4.19 -13.22 2.14
CA GLU A 34 5.59 -13.08 1.82
C GLU A 34 6.36 -12.75 3.15
N ASP A 35 7.19 -13.69 3.63
CA ASP A 35 8.21 -13.49 4.69
C ASP A 35 9.39 -12.68 4.13
N PHE A 36 9.28 -11.35 4.14
CA PHE A 36 10.33 -10.48 3.61
C PHE A 36 10.66 -9.40 4.62
N GLY A 37 11.92 -9.43 5.04
CA GLY A 37 12.52 -8.51 5.99
C GLY A 37 12.21 -7.06 5.63
N ILE A 38 12.14 -6.23 6.66
CA ILE A 38 11.93 -4.79 6.55
C ILE A 38 13.21 -4.17 5.98
N GLU A 39 13.50 -4.40 4.70
CA GLU A 39 14.38 -3.50 3.98
C GLU A 39 13.49 -2.35 3.52
N ALA A 40 13.41 -1.32 4.37
CA ALA A 40 12.83 -0.04 4.00
C ALA A 40 13.65 0.49 2.81
N ALA A 41 13.17 0.21 1.60
CA ALA A 41 13.78 0.68 0.38
C ALA A 41 13.65 2.21 0.34
N GLY A 42 14.63 2.91 0.91
CA GLY A 42 15.15 4.11 0.31
C GLY A 42 14.17 5.23 -0.01
N TRP A 43 13.28 5.63 0.90
CA TRP A 43 12.55 6.89 0.75
C TRP A 43 13.07 7.90 1.77
N LYS A 44 13.49 9.08 1.30
CA LYS A 44 13.83 10.22 2.15
C LYS A 44 12.58 11.06 2.37
N ILE A 45 12.02 10.97 3.57
CA ILE A 45 10.90 11.81 4.01
C ILE A 45 11.46 13.17 4.46
N PRO A 46 10.89 14.30 4.02
CA PRO A 46 11.28 15.63 4.50
C PRO A 46 11.13 15.74 6.02
N LEU A 47 12.12 16.34 6.69
CA LEU A 47 12.15 16.47 8.16
C LEU A 47 10.86 17.06 8.77
N PRO A 48 10.23 18.12 8.20
CA PRO A 48 8.98 18.64 8.75
C PRO A 48 7.84 17.63 8.70
N LEU A 49 7.79 16.82 7.63
CA LEU A 49 6.77 15.79 7.46
C LEU A 49 7.03 14.59 8.37
N ASP A 50 8.28 14.14 8.50
CA ASP A 50 8.66 13.09 9.44
C ASP A 50 8.29 13.48 10.88
N LYS A 51 8.57 14.74 11.28
CA LYS A 51 8.15 15.26 12.58
C LYS A 51 6.63 15.30 12.73
N HIS A 52 5.92 15.84 11.74
CA HIS A 52 4.45 15.88 11.79
C HIS A 52 3.86 14.48 11.93
N VAL A 53 4.35 13.53 11.14
CA VAL A 53 3.93 12.13 11.23
C VAL A 53 4.20 11.64 12.65
N LYS A 54 5.40 11.86 13.21
CA LYS A 54 5.79 11.41 14.57
C LYS A 54 4.87 11.94 15.66
N ASP A 55 4.48 13.20 15.56
CA ASP A 55 3.68 13.86 16.59
C ASP A 55 2.18 13.51 16.50
N ASN A 56 1.67 13.11 15.33
CA ASN A 56 0.22 12.98 15.07
C ASN A 56 -0.27 11.54 14.89
N PHE A 57 0.63 10.58 14.68
CA PHE A 57 0.28 9.17 14.52
C PHE A 57 0.83 8.33 15.67
N ASN A 58 0.10 7.27 16.06
CA ASN A 58 0.60 6.32 17.04
C ASN A 58 1.58 5.32 16.39
N GLN A 59 2.31 4.57 17.21
CA GLN A 59 3.33 3.62 16.75
C GLN A 59 2.85 2.65 15.66
N TYR A 60 1.65 2.07 15.79
CA TYR A 60 1.13 1.11 14.80
C TYR A 60 0.81 1.78 13.46
N GLN A 61 0.32 3.01 13.50
CA GLN A 61 0.07 3.80 12.29
C GLN A 61 1.37 4.23 11.63
N HIS A 62 2.41 4.54 12.42
CA HIS A 62 3.77 4.78 11.93
C HIS A 62 4.36 3.59 11.19
N GLU A 63 4.24 2.41 11.79
CA GLU A 63 4.69 1.17 11.18
C GLU A 63 3.93 0.92 9.87
N ALA A 64 2.62 1.18 9.84
CA ALA A 64 1.82 1.08 8.62
C ALA A 64 2.22 2.10 7.54
N ILE A 65 2.53 3.34 7.91
CA ILE A 65 3.02 4.38 6.99
C ILE A 65 4.38 3.97 6.41
N THR A 66 5.28 3.50 7.26
CA THR A 66 6.62 3.03 6.87
C THR A 66 6.53 1.79 5.98
N ALA A 67 5.64 0.85 6.30
CA ALA A 67 5.39 -0.32 5.46
C ALA A 67 4.82 0.07 4.09
N GLY A 68 3.94 1.07 4.02
CA GLY A 68 3.42 1.60 2.74
C GLY A 68 4.48 2.24 1.84
N LEU A 69 5.63 2.64 2.40
CA LEU A 69 6.79 3.15 1.65
C LEU A 69 7.81 2.04 1.30
N SER A 70 7.62 0.81 1.77
CA SER A 70 8.51 -0.29 1.46
C SER A 70 8.42 -0.69 -0.02
N SER A 71 9.43 -1.42 -0.51
CA SER A 71 9.41 -2.02 -1.85
C SER A 71 8.55 -3.28 -1.94
N LYS A 72 7.69 -3.56 -0.95
CA LYS A 72 6.81 -4.74 -0.95
C LYS A 72 5.72 -4.58 -2.03
N ALA A 73 5.47 -5.66 -2.75
CA ALA A 73 4.40 -5.70 -3.77
C ALA A 73 3.01 -5.48 -3.16
N PHE A 74 2.75 -6.11 -2.00
CA PHE A 74 1.54 -5.88 -1.21
C PHE A 74 1.89 -5.62 0.25
N VAL A 75 1.12 -4.71 0.86
CA VAL A 75 1.17 -4.40 2.29
C VAL A 75 -0.25 -4.52 2.83
N LEU A 76 -0.44 -5.35 3.85
CA LEU A 76 -1.72 -5.51 4.52
C LEU A 76 -1.72 -4.70 5.81
N ILE A 77 -2.56 -3.67 5.85
CA ILE A 77 -2.75 -2.84 7.05
C ILE A 77 -4.11 -3.20 7.64
N GLN A 78 -4.09 -3.88 8.78
CA GLN A 78 -5.30 -4.24 9.51
C GLN A 78 -5.50 -3.32 10.71
N GLY A 79 -6.73 -2.83 10.89
CA GLY A 79 -7.10 -1.99 12.01
C GLY A 79 -8.52 -2.29 12.49
N PRO A 80 -8.74 -2.60 13.78
CA PRO A 80 -10.07 -2.69 14.40
C PRO A 80 -10.94 -1.44 14.18
N PRO A 81 -12.25 -1.48 14.50
CA PRO A 81 -13.11 -0.30 14.46
C PRO A 81 -12.52 0.86 15.27
N GLY A 82 -12.56 2.08 14.74
CA GLY A 82 -12.05 3.29 15.43
C GLY A 82 -10.54 3.49 15.44
N THR A 83 -9.73 2.60 14.87
CA THR A 83 -8.23 2.70 14.90
C THR A 83 -7.60 3.66 13.88
N GLY A 84 -8.41 4.54 13.29
CA GLY A 84 -7.91 5.59 12.40
C GLY A 84 -7.37 5.10 11.04
N LYS A 85 -7.81 3.96 10.52
CA LYS A 85 -7.40 3.43 9.19
C LYS A 85 -7.37 4.50 8.08
N THR A 86 -8.42 5.32 7.96
CA THR A 86 -8.48 6.39 6.98
C THR A 86 -7.42 7.47 7.23
N GLN A 87 -7.17 7.83 8.49
CA GLN A 87 -6.08 8.76 8.84
C GLN A 87 -4.72 8.16 8.46
N THR A 88 -4.49 6.87 8.72
CA THR A 88 -3.28 6.18 8.30
C THR A 88 -3.08 6.20 6.78
N ILE A 89 -4.16 6.00 6.00
CA ILE A 89 -4.11 6.12 4.54
C ILE A 89 -3.71 7.55 4.12
N LEU A 90 -4.25 8.59 4.77
CA LEU A 90 -3.84 9.98 4.51
C LEU A 90 -2.37 10.20 4.84
N GLY A 91 -1.87 9.61 5.93
CA GLY A 91 -0.45 9.61 6.29
C GLY A 91 0.41 8.98 5.19
N ILE A 92 0.03 7.79 4.71
CA ILE A 92 0.71 7.08 3.61
C ILE A 92 0.74 7.93 2.34
N LEU A 93 -0.40 8.48 1.92
CA LEU A 93 -0.47 9.31 0.71
C LEU A 93 0.38 10.57 0.86
N SER A 94 0.33 11.23 2.02
CA SER A 94 1.14 12.41 2.31
C SER A 94 2.63 12.09 2.23
N THR A 95 3.09 10.99 2.81
CA THR A 95 4.49 10.58 2.75
C THR A 95 4.92 10.18 1.35
N ILE A 96 4.14 9.38 0.61
CA ILE A 96 4.46 8.99 -0.78
C ILE A 96 4.61 10.22 -1.68
N LEU A 97 3.72 11.20 -1.56
CA LEU A 97 3.72 12.39 -2.42
C LEU A 97 4.90 13.34 -2.15
N HIS A 98 5.47 13.33 -0.94
CA HIS A 98 6.51 14.27 -0.54
C HIS A 98 7.88 13.62 -0.32
N ALA A 99 7.93 12.29 -0.18
CA ALA A 99 9.18 11.57 -0.03
C ALA A 99 9.92 11.46 -1.37
N THR A 100 11.24 11.51 -1.32
CA THR A 100 12.09 11.35 -2.51
C THR A 100 12.71 9.95 -2.50
N PRO A 101 12.65 9.20 -3.61
CA PRO A 101 13.36 7.93 -3.73
C PRO A 101 14.87 8.18 -3.59
N THR A 102 15.52 7.53 -2.64
CA THR A 102 16.97 7.43 -2.60
C THR A 102 17.40 6.56 -3.76
N ARG A 103 18.17 7.17 -4.66
CA ARG A 103 18.71 6.56 -5.85
C ARG A 103 19.38 5.22 -5.49
N VAL A 104 18.77 4.12 -5.90
CA VAL A 104 19.38 2.79 -5.84
C VAL A 104 20.52 2.82 -6.86
N GLN A 105 21.77 2.76 -6.40
CA GLN A 105 22.88 2.50 -7.31
C GLN A 105 22.71 1.07 -7.82
N SER A 106 22.43 0.90 -9.10
CA SER A 106 22.53 -0.43 -9.73
C SER A 106 23.99 -0.85 -9.64
N LYS A 107 24.25 -1.95 -8.94
CA LYS A 107 25.44 -2.75 -9.22
C LYS A 107 25.30 -3.44 -10.57
#